data_AF-A0A511HHV1-F1
#
_entry.id   AF-A0A511HHV1-F1
#
_cell.length_a   1.000
_cell.length_b   1.000
_cell.length_c   1.000
_cell.angle_alpha   90.00
_cell.angle_beta   90.00
_cell.angle_gamma   90.00
#
_symmetry.space_group_name_H-M   'P 1'
#
loop_
_entity.id
_entity.type
_entity.pdbx_description
1 polymer ?
#
loop_
_entity_poly.entity_id
_entity_poly.type
_entity_poly.pdbx_seq_one_letter_code
_entity_poly.pdbx_strand_id
1 'polypeptide(L)'
;MDDVIDRLCPAIMKLPGATDRDYGQEYCGLIYSRGDGIYRVSHPSPLGRWQLRREATKKSCFPVRKVIDPEARSLSILADYHSHPWHPSPLSEPDRRAANQLWLIKIQFDSACHIQKLLPHLDDVDRPGEVYSRRGKQWVLIGLIKPADKPFGFITPVGRED
;
A
#
# COMPACT_ATOMS: atom_id res chain seq x y z
N MET A 1 4.04 11.34 -9.29
CA MET A 1 3.46 10.21 -8.54
C MET A 1 3.38 10.52 -7.05
N ASP A 2 4.49 10.98 -6.44
CA ASP A 2 4.54 11.32 -5.01
C ASP A 2 3.44 12.30 -4.57
N ASP A 3 3.16 13.38 -5.31
CA ASP A 3 2.06 14.30 -4.96
C ASP A 3 0.67 13.65 -4.95
N VAL A 4 0.48 12.56 -5.71
CA VAL A 4 -0.76 11.78 -5.68
C VAL A 4 -0.82 10.93 -4.42
N ILE A 5 0.30 10.31 -4.05
CA ILE A 5 0.44 9.51 -2.82
C ILE A 5 0.25 10.41 -1.58
N ASP A 6 0.84 11.60 -1.57
CA ASP A 6 0.76 12.55 -0.44
C ASP A 6 -0.69 13.03 -0.19
N ARG A 7 -1.51 13.10 -1.23
CA ARG A 7 -2.94 13.48 -1.15
C ARG A 7 -3.86 12.30 -0.85
N LEU A 8 -3.38 11.07 -0.98
CA LEU A 8 -4.19 9.86 -0.89
C LEU A 8 -4.75 9.64 0.51
N CYS A 9 -3.88 9.65 1.52
CA CYS A 9 -4.32 9.41 2.91
C CYS A 9 -5.34 10.46 3.38
N PRO A 10 -5.10 11.79 3.26
CA PRO A 10 -6.09 12.78 3.68
C PRO A 10 -7.45 12.66 2.98
N ALA A 11 -7.48 12.16 1.74
CA ALA A 11 -8.72 11.92 1.01
C ALA A 11 -9.44 10.66 1.52
N ILE A 12 -8.71 9.55 1.69
CA ILE A 12 -9.27 8.27 2.17
C ILE A 12 -9.75 8.37 3.62
N MET A 13 -9.05 9.10 4.49
CA MET A 13 -9.44 9.25 5.90
C MET A 13 -10.76 10.01 6.11
N LYS A 14 -11.32 10.62 5.07
CA LYS A 14 -12.65 11.23 5.09
C LYS A 14 -13.78 10.27 4.75
N LEU A 15 -13.44 9.04 4.31
CA LEU A 15 -14.43 8.03 3.95
C LEU A 15 -15.01 7.36 5.20
N PRO A 16 -16.26 6.87 5.14
CA PRO A 16 -16.92 6.24 6.29
C PRO A 16 -16.11 5.09 6.89
N GLY A 17 -15.88 5.11 8.20
CA GLY A 17 -15.13 4.04 8.86
C GLY A 17 -13.62 4.06 8.63
N ALA A 18 -13.07 4.96 7.82
CA ALA A 18 -11.63 4.96 7.52
C ALA A 18 -10.74 5.20 8.76
N THR A 19 -11.30 5.69 9.87
CA THR A 19 -10.58 5.97 11.13
C THR A 19 -11.21 5.32 12.37
N ASP A 20 -12.20 4.44 12.20
CA ASP A 20 -12.98 3.88 13.33
C ASP A 20 -12.30 2.67 14.00
N ARG A 21 -10.98 2.49 13.80
CA ARG A 21 -10.15 1.47 14.47
C ARG A 21 -10.75 0.07 14.39
N ASP A 22 -11.15 -0.52 15.52
CA ASP A 22 -11.75 -1.87 15.63
C ASP A 22 -13.06 -2.01 14.85
N TYR A 23 -13.76 -0.91 14.58
CA TYR A 23 -14.96 -0.87 13.74
C TYR A 23 -14.72 -0.27 12.35
N GLY A 24 -13.51 0.22 12.10
CA GLY A 24 -13.14 0.85 10.84
C GLY A 24 -13.05 -0.04 9.61
N GLN A 25 -12.82 0.60 8.47
CA GLN A 25 -12.83 0.02 7.13
C GLN A 25 -11.48 0.29 6.46
N GLU A 26 -10.91 -0.74 5.84
CA GLU A 26 -9.77 -0.57 4.94
C GLU A 26 -10.25 -0.24 3.54
N TYR A 27 -9.49 0.58 2.83
CA TYR A 27 -9.77 0.98 1.45
C TYR A 27 -8.59 0.58 0.57
N CYS A 28 -8.86 -0.26 -0.43
CA CYS A 28 -7.86 -0.70 -1.41
C CYS A 28 -8.10 0.00 -2.74
N GLY A 29 -7.04 0.30 -3.48
CA GLY A 29 -7.18 0.75 -4.86
C GLY A 29 -5.86 0.75 -5.62
N LEU A 30 -5.87 1.38 -6.78
CA LEU A 30 -4.72 1.42 -7.70
C LEU A 30 -4.27 2.83 -8.00
N ILE A 31 -2.96 3.01 -8.18
CA ILE A 31 -2.35 4.18 -8.79
C ILE A 31 -1.96 3.80 -10.21
N TYR A 32 -2.46 4.57 -11.18
CA TYR A 32 -2.30 4.28 -12.60
C TYR A 32 -2.11 5.56 -13.43
N SER A 33 -1.68 5.40 -14.67
CA SER A 33 -1.61 6.47 -15.68
C SER A 33 -2.27 6.02 -16.98
N ARG A 34 -2.72 6.99 -17.78
CA ARG A 34 -3.25 6.78 -19.13
C ARG A 34 -2.16 6.80 -20.21
N GLY A 35 -0.89 6.72 -19.82
CA GLY A 35 0.26 6.94 -20.71
C GLY A 35 0.58 8.42 -20.97
N ASP A 36 -0.07 9.33 -20.24
CA ASP A 36 0.05 10.79 -20.37
C ASP A 36 1.01 11.41 -19.36
N GLY A 37 1.72 10.59 -18.57
CA GLY A 37 2.59 11.06 -17.48
C GLY A 37 1.83 11.58 -16.25
N ILE A 38 0.49 11.61 -16.28
CA ILE A 38 -0.35 12.02 -15.16
C ILE A 38 -0.77 10.77 -14.38
N TYR A 39 -0.54 10.81 -13.08
CA TYR A 39 -0.94 9.74 -12.17
C TYR A 39 -2.31 10.01 -11.58
N ARG A 40 -3.12 8.94 -11.50
CA ARG A 40 -4.49 8.94 -11.01
C ARG A 40 -4.67 7.82 -10.00
N VAL A 41 -5.73 7.93 -9.22
CA VAL A 41 -6.11 6.94 -8.22
C VAL A 41 -7.46 6.35 -8.63
N SER A 42 -7.60 5.03 -8.57
CA SER A 42 -8.90 4.39 -8.79
C SER A 42 -9.89 4.78 -7.69
N HIS A 43 -11.18 4.59 -7.95
CA HIS A 43 -12.16 4.58 -6.86
C HIS A 43 -11.73 3.50 -5.84
N PRO A 44 -11.67 3.81 -4.54
CA PRO A 44 -11.28 2.84 -3.55
C PRO A 44 -12.37 1.78 -3.38
N SER A 45 -11.99 0.51 -3.33
CA SER A 45 -12.89 -0.59 -3.02
C SER A 45 -12.94 -0.79 -1.50
N PRO A 46 -14.08 -0.52 -0.84
CA PRO A 46 -14.27 -0.88 0.57
C PRO A 46 -14.58 -2.36 0.76
N LEU A 47 -14.68 -3.15 -0.32
CA LEU A 47 -15.50 -4.36 -0.37
C LEU A 47 -14.96 -5.59 0.40
N GLY A 48 -14.08 -5.43 1.38
CA GLY A 48 -13.91 -6.48 2.38
C GLY A 48 -15.26 -6.89 2.98
N ARG A 49 -15.54 -8.19 3.15
CA ARG A 49 -16.75 -8.59 3.89
C ARG A 49 -16.68 -7.96 5.29
N TRP A 50 -17.72 -7.25 5.70
CA TRP A 50 -17.92 -6.86 7.11
C TRP A 50 -17.85 -8.12 7.96
N GLN A 51 -16.74 -8.34 8.65
CA GLN A 51 -16.62 -9.44 9.59
C GLN A 51 -17.05 -8.92 10.95
N LEU A 52 -18.28 -9.26 11.36
CA LEU A 52 -18.70 -9.23 12.76
C LEU A 52 -17.88 -10.29 13.51
N ARG A 53 -16.61 -9.99 13.77
CA ARG A 53 -15.75 -10.77 14.65
C ARG A 53 -15.38 -9.87 15.80
N ARG A 54 -15.81 -10.24 17.01
CA ARG A 54 -15.24 -9.69 18.25
C ARG A 54 -13.72 -9.75 18.10
N GLU A 55 -13.06 -8.59 18.23
CA GLU A 55 -11.60 -8.47 18.34
C GLU A 55 -10.78 -8.90 17.09
N ALA A 56 -11.29 -8.73 15.86
CA ALA A 56 -10.49 -8.99 14.67
C ALA A 56 -9.65 -7.77 14.25
N THR A 57 -8.39 -7.73 14.69
CA THR A 57 -7.34 -6.82 14.20
C THR A 57 -6.92 -7.07 12.73
N LYS A 58 -7.56 -8.03 12.04
CA LYS A 58 -7.35 -8.31 10.62
C LYS A 58 -8.56 -7.85 9.83
N LYS A 59 -8.42 -6.68 9.22
CA LYS A 59 -9.33 -6.18 8.21
C LYS A 59 -8.67 -6.41 6.85
N SER A 60 -9.49 -6.55 5.82
CA SER A 60 -8.97 -6.79 4.48
C SER A 60 -9.90 -6.14 3.48
N CYS A 61 -9.43 -5.14 2.76
CA CYS A 61 -10.07 -4.76 1.50
C CYS A 61 -9.69 -5.77 0.40
N PHE A 62 -10.54 -5.92 -0.62
CA PHE A 62 -10.20 -6.77 -1.76
C PHE A 62 -9.13 -6.08 -2.62
N PRO A 63 -7.99 -6.73 -2.90
CA PRO A 63 -6.99 -6.18 -3.79
C PRO A 63 -7.60 -5.90 -5.16
N VAL A 64 -7.47 -4.65 -5.61
CA VAL A 64 -7.99 -4.23 -6.90
C VAL A 64 -7.04 -4.72 -8.00
N ARG A 65 -7.54 -5.48 -8.96
CA ARG A 65 -6.72 -6.09 -10.04
C ARG A 65 -6.82 -5.39 -11.39
N LYS A 66 -7.74 -4.44 -11.53
CA LYS A 66 -7.97 -3.73 -12.79
C LYS A 66 -8.62 -2.39 -12.52
N VAL A 67 -8.31 -1.41 -13.37
CA VAL A 67 -9.04 -0.15 -13.47
C VAL A 67 -9.86 -0.17 -14.76
N ILE A 68 -11.10 0.33 -14.68
CA ILE A 68 -11.92 0.63 -15.86
C ILE A 68 -11.99 2.15 -15.94
N ASP A 69 -11.41 2.71 -16.98
CA ASP A 69 -11.39 4.15 -17.25
C ASP A 69 -11.81 4.37 -18.71
N PRO A 70 -13.06 4.78 -18.98
CA PRO A 70 -13.58 4.92 -20.34
C PRO A 70 -12.83 5.93 -21.22
N GLU A 71 -12.12 6.87 -20.60
CA GLU A 71 -11.35 7.89 -21.31
C GLU A 71 -9.92 7.43 -21.62
N ALA A 72 -9.47 6.30 -21.05
CA ALA A 72 -8.12 5.80 -21.22
C ALA A 72 -8.00 4.98 -22.50
N ARG A 73 -7.13 5.42 -23.42
CA ARG A 73 -6.72 4.64 -24.61
C ARG A 73 -5.72 3.53 -24.27
N SER A 74 -4.91 3.76 -23.23
CA SER A 74 -4.01 2.78 -22.63
C SER A 74 -4.00 2.97 -21.12
N LEU A 75 -3.66 1.91 -20.38
CA LEU A 75 -3.58 1.94 -18.92
C LEU A 75 -2.26 1.31 -18.48
N SER A 76 -1.53 2.03 -17.64
CA SER A 76 -0.36 1.52 -16.93
C SER A 76 -0.63 1.60 -15.43
N ILE A 77 -0.75 0.44 -14.79
CA ILE A 77 -0.94 0.34 -13.33
C ILE A 77 0.44 0.18 -12.70
N LEU A 78 0.77 1.04 -11.75
CA LEU A 78 2.09 1.06 -11.12
C LEU A 78 2.07 0.55 -9.68
N ALA A 79 1.00 0.86 -8.95
CA ALA A 79 0.91 0.52 -7.55
C ALA A 79 -0.50 0.10 -7.14
N ASP A 80 -0.59 -0.82 -6.19
CA ASP A 80 -1.73 -0.86 -5.29
C ASP A 80 -1.50 0.02 -4.06
N TYR A 81 -2.60 0.48 -3.47
CA TYR A 81 -2.60 1.07 -2.16
C TYR A 81 -3.62 0.39 -1.25
N HIS A 82 -3.38 0.40 0.05
CA HIS A 82 -4.42 0.16 1.05
C HIS A 82 -4.28 1.09 2.26
N SER A 83 -5.38 1.31 2.98
CA SER A 83 -5.41 2.09 4.21
C SER A 83 -5.65 1.22 5.43
N HIS A 84 -5.01 1.53 6.56
CA HIS A 84 -5.33 0.94 7.86
C HIS A 84 -6.10 1.94 8.75
N PRO A 85 -7.23 1.55 9.35
CA PRO A 85 -8.07 2.48 10.12
C PRO A 85 -7.59 2.73 11.56
N TRP A 86 -6.38 2.29 11.91
CA TRP A 86 -5.74 2.53 13.20
C TRP A 86 -4.31 3.01 13.01
N HIS A 87 -3.76 3.67 14.01
CA HIS A 87 -2.37 4.10 14.12
C HIS A 87 -1.83 3.68 15.49
N PRO A 88 -0.57 3.20 15.58
CA PRO A 88 0.36 2.88 14.49
C PRO A 88 -0.02 1.62 13.75
N SER A 89 0.23 1.60 12.44
CA SER A 89 0.04 0.40 11.63
C SER A 89 1.12 0.28 10.55
N PRO A 90 2.18 -0.52 10.78
CA PRO A 90 3.23 -0.77 9.80
C PRO A 90 2.80 -1.83 8.76
N LEU A 91 3.61 -2.02 7.71
CA LEU A 91 3.42 -3.07 6.71
C LEU A 91 3.23 -4.45 7.34
N SER A 92 2.04 -5.01 7.13
CA SER A 92 1.68 -6.31 7.67
C SER A 92 2.54 -7.40 7.02
N GLU A 93 2.68 -8.54 7.70
CA GLU A 93 3.37 -9.69 7.14
C GLU A 93 2.70 -10.20 5.83
N PRO A 94 1.36 -10.35 5.76
CA PRO A 94 0.67 -10.65 4.52
C PRO A 94 0.95 -9.69 3.37
N ASP A 95 1.03 -8.38 3.64
CA ASP A 95 1.27 -7.36 2.61
C ASP A 95 2.65 -7.44 1.98
N ARG A 96 3.62 -8.01 2.69
CA ARG A 96 5.01 -8.10 2.24
C ARG A 96 5.35 -9.38 1.51
N ARG A 97 4.50 -10.41 1.60
CA ARG A 97 4.72 -11.69 0.91
C ARG A 97 4.69 -11.48 -0.60
N ALA A 98 5.68 -12.04 -1.30
CA ALA A 98 5.73 -12.01 -2.76
C ALA A 98 4.45 -12.52 -3.42
N ALA A 99 3.82 -13.56 -2.85
CA ALA A 99 2.58 -14.14 -3.36
C ALA A 99 1.39 -13.15 -3.38
N ASN A 100 1.44 -12.10 -2.57
CA ASN A 100 0.41 -11.06 -2.48
C ASN A 100 0.78 -9.77 -3.21
N GLN A 101 1.95 -9.72 -3.85
CA GLN A 101 2.36 -8.61 -4.68
C GLN A 101 1.66 -8.67 -6.04
N LEU A 102 0.83 -7.66 -6.34
CA LEU A 102 0.09 -7.59 -7.60
C LEU A 102 0.71 -6.62 -8.61
N TRP A 103 1.32 -5.54 -8.12
CA TRP A 103 1.88 -4.48 -8.96
C TRP A 103 3.32 -4.18 -8.57
N LEU A 104 3.99 -3.26 -9.26
CA LEU A 104 5.41 -2.98 -9.02
C LEU A 104 5.66 -2.40 -7.63
N ILE A 105 4.71 -1.59 -7.14
CA ILE A 105 4.82 -0.86 -5.88
C ILE A 105 3.60 -1.18 -5.02
N LYS A 106 3.80 -1.39 -3.72
CA LYS A 106 2.70 -1.41 -2.75
C LYS A 106 2.80 -0.18 -1.85
N ILE A 107 1.71 0.58 -1.75
CA ILE A 107 1.58 1.73 -0.87
C ILE A 107 0.65 1.37 0.29
N GLN A 108 1.03 1.75 1.49
CA GLN A 108 0.19 1.65 2.66
C GLN A 108 0.17 2.98 3.38
N PHE A 109 -0.93 3.29 4.06
CA PHE A 109 -0.94 4.35 5.06
C PHE A 109 -1.89 4.04 6.20
N ASP A 110 -1.59 4.59 7.36
CA ASP A 110 -2.41 4.45 8.57
C ASP A 110 -3.29 5.68 8.82
N SER A 111 -4.13 5.63 9.86
CA SER A 111 -5.04 6.73 10.21
C SER A 111 -4.34 8.05 10.63
N ALA A 112 -3.03 8.02 10.91
CA ALA A 112 -2.22 9.21 11.15
C ALA A 112 -1.46 9.68 9.88
N CYS A 113 -1.75 9.07 8.73
CA CYS A 113 -1.08 9.30 7.46
C CYS A 113 0.43 9.04 7.47
N HIS A 114 0.88 8.05 8.25
CA HIS A 114 2.21 7.48 8.02
C HIS A 114 2.18 6.58 6.79
N ILE A 115 2.79 7.07 5.71
CA ILE A 115 2.81 6.37 4.43
C ILE A 115 4.06 5.50 4.34
N GLN A 116 3.89 4.24 3.95
CA GLN A 116 4.96 3.31 3.62
C GLN A 116 4.86 2.84 2.17
N LYS A 117 6.00 2.52 1.58
CA LYS A 117 6.13 2.05 0.19
C LYS A 117 7.03 0.81 0.16
N LEU A 118 6.57 -0.27 -0.45
CA LEU A 118 7.33 -1.48 -0.71
C LEU A 118 7.60 -1.62 -2.21
N LEU A 119 8.87 -1.86 -2.56
CA LEU A 119 9.32 -2.29 -3.89
C LEU A 119 10.01 -3.65 -3.73
N PRO A 120 9.38 -4.77 -4.09
CA PRO A 120 9.94 -6.09 -3.80
C PRO A 120 10.98 -6.57 -4.83
N HIS A 121 11.05 -5.95 -6.02
CA HIS A 121 11.95 -6.34 -7.11
C HIS A 121 11.89 -7.84 -7.43
N LEU A 122 10.68 -8.37 -7.64
CA LEU A 122 10.47 -9.82 -7.83
C LEU A 122 11.03 -10.34 -9.17
N ASP A 123 11.24 -9.45 -10.14
CA ASP A 123 11.82 -9.71 -11.45
C ASP A 123 13.35 -9.76 -11.46
N ASP A 124 14.00 -9.21 -10.44
CA ASP A 124 15.46 -9.21 -10.27
C ASP A 124 15.81 -10.01 -9.01
N VAL A 125 16.18 -11.28 -9.17
CA VAL A 125 16.38 -12.21 -8.06
C VAL A 125 17.47 -11.77 -7.09
N ASP A 126 18.50 -11.06 -7.56
CA ASP A 126 19.68 -10.68 -6.77
C ASP A 126 19.51 -9.33 -6.07
N ARG A 127 18.65 -8.45 -6.60
CA ARG A 127 18.37 -7.14 -5.98
C ARG A 127 17.50 -7.28 -4.72
N PRO A 128 17.88 -6.73 -3.56
CA PRO A 128 16.99 -6.71 -2.39
C PRO A 128 15.69 -5.95 -2.66
N GLY A 129 14.59 -6.40 -2.05
CA GLY A 129 13.39 -5.57 -1.93
C GLY A 129 13.66 -4.39 -0.99
N GLU A 130 12.93 -3.30 -1.18
CA GLU A 130 13.16 -2.03 -0.49
C GLU A 130 11.86 -1.54 0.16
N VAL A 131 11.96 -1.09 1.41
CA VAL A 131 10.83 -0.55 2.17
C VAL A 131 11.16 0.86 2.62
N TYR A 132 10.29 1.80 2.25
CA TYR A 132 10.45 3.21 2.53
C TYR A 132 9.32 3.73 3.41
N SER A 133 9.62 4.74 4.21
CA SER A 133 8.64 5.59 4.88
C SER A 133 8.66 6.99 4.27
N ARG A 134 7.48 7.57 4.08
CA ARG A 134 7.33 8.97 3.67
C ARG A 134 7.54 9.87 4.88
N ARG A 135 8.53 10.76 4.84
CA ARG A 135 8.78 11.78 5.87
C ARG A 135 8.81 13.15 5.21
N GLY A 136 7.83 13.99 5.52
CA GLY A 136 7.59 15.21 4.77
C GLY A 136 7.42 14.89 3.28
N LYS A 137 8.29 15.46 2.44
CA LYS A 137 8.31 15.20 1.00
C LYS A 137 9.44 14.28 0.53
N GLN A 138 10.00 13.46 1.43
CA GLN A 138 11.10 12.55 1.11
C GLN A 138 10.75 11.09 1.42
N TRP A 139 11.28 10.17 0.61
CA TRP A 139 11.26 8.74 0.87
C TRP A 139 12.53 8.35 1.63
N VAL A 140 12.36 7.85 2.84
CA VAL A 140 13.47 7.37 3.69
C VAL A 140 13.44 5.85 3.67
N LEU A 141 14.54 5.22 3.25
CA LEU A 141 14.68 3.77 3.32
C LEU A 141 14.69 3.35 4.79
N ILE A 142 13.79 2.44 5.18
CA ILE A 142 13.64 1.95 6.56
C ILE A 142 13.87 0.45 6.69
N GLY A 143 13.89 -0.28 5.57
CA GLY A 143 14.30 -1.67 5.57
C GLY A 143 14.52 -2.27 4.19
N LEU A 144 15.16 -3.43 4.18
CA LEU A 144 15.46 -4.23 3.01
C LEU A 144 14.88 -5.63 3.18
N ILE A 145 14.41 -6.23 2.09
CA ILE A 145 14.03 -7.64 2.03
C ILE A 145 15.13 -8.35 1.24
N LYS A 146 15.96 -9.16 1.92
CA LYS A 146 17.06 -9.86 1.25
C LYS A 146 16.51 -10.79 0.16
N PRO A 147 17.29 -11.11 -0.89
CA PRO A 147 16.88 -12.05 -1.93
C PRO A 147 16.21 -13.33 -1.41
N ALA A 148 16.81 -14.00 -0.42
CA ALA A 148 16.28 -15.22 0.19
C ALA A 148 14.97 -15.02 0.98
N ASP A 149 14.72 -13.80 1.45
CA ASP A 149 13.57 -13.45 2.27
C ASP A 149 12.36 -12.97 1.45
N LYS A 150 12.53 -12.71 0.13
CA LYS A 150 11.46 -12.21 -0.75
C LYS A 150 10.18 -13.05 -0.73
N PRO A 151 10.23 -14.40 -0.75
CA PRO A 151 9.00 -15.20 -0.69
C PRO A 151 8.17 -14.94 0.58
N PHE A 152 8.85 -14.62 1.69
CA PHE A 152 8.27 -14.46 3.02
C PHE A 152 8.02 -13.00 3.41
N GLY A 153 8.70 -12.05 2.77
CA GLY A 153 8.57 -10.63 3.05
C GLY A 153 9.28 -10.18 4.33
N PHE A 154 10.27 -10.92 4.83
CA PHE A 154 11.01 -10.52 6.03
C PHE A 154 11.85 -9.28 5.77
N ILE A 155 11.66 -8.25 6.61
CA ILE A 155 12.37 -6.98 6.51
C ILE A 155 13.54 -7.00 7.49
N THR A 156 14.72 -6.72 6.97
CA THR A 156 15.89 -6.28 7.73
C THR A 156 15.84 -4.75 7.84
N PRO A 157 15.67 -4.15 9.02
CA PRO A 157 15.68 -2.70 9.18
C PRO A 157 17.02 -2.09 8.72
N VAL A 158 16.99 -0.88 8.15
CA VAL A 158 18.20 -0.10 7.91
C VAL A 158 18.27 1.07 8.90
N GLY A 159 19.47 1.37 9.40
CA GLY A 159 19.70 2.51 10.30
C GLY A 159 19.27 2.29 11.76
N ARG A 160 19.22 1.03 12.24
CA ARG A 160 19.36 0.77 13.68
C ARG A 160 20.85 0.66 13.97
N GLU A 161 21.47 1.76 14.37
CA GLU A 161 22.58 1.66 15.32
C GLU A 161 21.92 1.31 16.65
N ASP A 162 22.41 0.24 17.29
CA ASP A 162 22.02 -0.13 18.65
C ASP A 162 22.51 0.93 19.66
#